data_AF-J9BMA7-F1
#
_entry.id   AF-J9BMA7-F1
#
_cell.length_a   1.000
_cell.length_b   1.000
_cell.length_c   1.000
_cell.angle_alpha   90.00
_cell.angle_beta   90.00
_cell.angle_gamma   90.00
#
_symmetry.space_group_name_H-M   'P 1'
#
loop_
_entity.id
_entity.type
_entity.pdbx_description
1 polymer ?
#
loop_
_entity_poly.entity_id
_entity_poly.type
_entity_poly.pdbx_seq_one_letter_code
_entity_poly.pdbx_strand_id
1 'polypeptide(L)'
;MEPEAELGDGYLGTEIGVRRRSASVSDDYSVQKTNDDATECKYIASKLNYFKDAYVHRFILGDDCNLRRDPEISRGYWARIVAVKAVVDAFLKAFPEKRQIINLGAGFDTLYWRLKEEEKQLYRYVEVDFSSVTAKKIRQMRRPGSPNLVSMFSEEPKEVEHSDLHAGDYHLVGADLRQLNEFKEKLDSCDLNYKLPTLFIAECVLVYMGTSQSDALLSACVRWFENAFFLNYEQVNIGDTFGKIMVSNLHGRGIILPGLVACENLDAQKRRFIGNGWKNVIVKTMWEIYGKEIPDIQVKRIEKLELLDEKILLSQLLEHYCFVIASKNARAFDFEWKK
;
A
#
# COMPACT_ATOMS: atom_id res chain seq x y z
N MET A 1 -33.99 -25.66 56.76
CA MET A 1 -34.77 -24.45 56.42
C MET A 1 -33.93 -23.64 55.47
N GLU A 2 -34.23 -23.74 54.17
CA GLU A 2 -34.26 -22.53 53.34
C GLU A 2 -35.47 -21.66 53.78
N PRO A 3 -35.49 -20.33 53.54
CA PRO A 3 -35.81 -19.80 52.20
C PRO A 3 -34.96 -18.60 51.71
N GLU A 4 -34.70 -18.63 50.39
CA GLU A 4 -34.83 -17.57 49.37
C GLU A 4 -34.71 -16.08 49.73
N ALA A 5 -33.82 -15.40 49.00
CA ALA A 5 -34.21 -14.29 48.12
C ALA A 5 -33.17 -14.09 47.01
N GLU A 6 -33.50 -14.57 45.81
CA GLU A 6 -32.92 -14.12 44.55
C GLU A 6 -33.22 -12.63 44.33
N LEU A 7 -32.21 -11.83 43.97
CA LEU A 7 -32.39 -10.68 43.09
C LEU A 7 -31.14 -10.59 42.20
N GLY A 8 -31.38 -10.66 40.90
CA GLY A 8 -30.38 -10.99 39.90
C GLY A 8 -29.52 -9.82 39.46
N ASP A 9 -28.25 -10.13 39.21
CA ASP A 9 -27.33 -9.29 38.44
C ASP A 9 -27.13 -9.81 37.01
N GLY A 10 -28.12 -10.55 36.51
CA GLY A 10 -28.20 -10.99 35.11
C GLY A 10 -28.50 -9.87 34.10
N TYR A 11 -28.65 -8.62 34.56
CA TYR A 11 -28.94 -7.44 33.72
C TYR A 11 -27.80 -6.42 33.63
N LEU A 12 -26.81 -6.47 34.52
CA LEU A 12 -25.65 -5.55 34.47
C LEU A 12 -24.50 -6.06 33.58
N GLY A 13 -24.39 -7.38 33.38
CA GLY A 13 -23.45 -7.97 32.42
C GLY A 13 -23.91 -7.85 30.96
N THR A 14 -25.22 -7.76 30.73
CA THR A 14 -25.85 -7.67 29.41
C THR A 14 -26.01 -6.23 28.90
N GLU A 15 -26.06 -5.23 29.78
CA GLU A 15 -26.08 -3.82 29.35
C GLU A 15 -24.69 -3.19 29.09
N ILE A 16 -23.60 -3.78 29.62
CA ILE A 16 -22.23 -3.40 29.25
C ILE A 16 -21.83 -4.02 27.89
N GLY A 17 -22.52 -5.07 27.45
CA GLY A 17 -22.30 -5.73 26.16
C GLY A 17 -22.88 -4.99 24.94
N VAL A 18 -23.82 -4.05 25.14
CA VAL A 18 -24.59 -3.42 24.05
C VAL A 18 -24.16 -1.97 23.76
N ARG A 19 -23.18 -1.42 24.51
CA ARG A 19 -22.61 -0.08 24.28
C ARG A 19 -21.13 -0.03 23.90
N ARG A 20 -20.53 -1.16 23.48
CA ARG A 20 -19.35 -1.10 22.61
C ARG A 20 -19.81 -0.59 21.24
N ARG A 21 -19.68 0.72 21.01
CA ARG A 21 -19.36 1.20 19.66
C ARG A 21 -18.24 0.30 19.14
N SER A 22 -18.44 -0.23 17.94
CA SER A 22 -17.55 -1.07 17.14
C SER A 22 -16.11 -1.19 17.66
N ALA A 23 -15.55 -2.40 17.57
CA ALA A 23 -14.14 -2.72 17.80
C ALA A 23 -13.14 -1.95 16.87
N SER A 24 -13.48 -0.77 16.36
CA SER A 24 -12.84 -0.11 15.21
C SER A 24 -11.66 0.81 15.55
N VAL A 25 -11.58 1.42 16.74
CA VAL A 25 -10.56 2.47 16.99
C VAL A 25 -9.17 1.89 17.30
N SER A 26 -9.13 0.77 18.04
CA SER A 26 -7.88 0.08 18.40
C SER A 26 -7.22 -0.52 17.16
N ASP A 27 -8.02 -1.20 16.33
CA ASP A 27 -7.52 -1.97 15.20
C ASP A 27 -7.07 -1.04 14.07
N ASP A 28 -7.83 0.03 13.80
CA ASP A 28 -7.45 1.04 12.80
C ASP A 28 -6.20 1.81 13.22
N TYR A 29 -5.98 2.05 14.53
CA TYR A 29 -4.74 2.68 15.00
C TYR A 29 -3.51 1.79 14.74
N SER A 30 -3.62 0.49 15.01
CA SER A 30 -2.55 -0.47 14.70
C SER A 30 -2.26 -0.56 13.21
N VAL A 31 -3.30 -0.55 12.36
CA VAL A 31 -3.15 -0.49 10.89
C VAL A 31 -2.45 0.80 10.46
N GLN A 32 -2.86 1.96 11.00
CA GLN A 32 -2.20 3.24 10.69
C GLN A 32 -0.73 3.25 11.13
N LYS A 33 -0.36 2.56 12.19
CA LYS A 33 1.04 2.44 12.62
C LYS A 33 1.92 1.66 11.63
N THR A 34 1.33 0.78 10.81
CA THR A 34 2.08 0.05 9.77
C THR A 34 2.67 0.99 8.71
N ASN A 35 2.08 2.19 8.52
CA ASN A 35 2.67 3.25 7.72
C ASN A 35 4.05 3.67 8.25
N ASP A 36 4.17 3.88 9.56
CA ASP A 36 5.39 4.37 10.18
C ASP A 36 6.49 3.31 10.04
N ASP A 37 6.17 2.04 10.33
CA ASP A 37 7.07 0.89 10.14
C ASP A 37 7.55 0.76 8.68
N ALA A 38 6.64 0.92 7.70
CA ALA A 38 6.98 0.85 6.28
C ALA A 38 7.86 2.03 5.83
N THR A 39 7.57 3.24 6.33
CA THR A 39 8.34 4.46 6.04
C THR A 39 9.76 4.33 6.59
N GLU A 40 9.93 3.84 7.82
CA GLU A 40 11.24 3.56 8.41
C GLU A 40 12.04 2.56 7.58
N CYS A 41 11.43 1.45 7.14
CA CYS A 41 12.12 0.46 6.32
C CYS A 41 12.55 1.04 4.96
N LYS A 42 11.69 1.84 4.32
CA LYS A 42 12.02 2.55 3.07
C LYS A 42 13.17 3.55 3.30
N TYR A 43 13.16 4.29 4.41
CA TYR A 43 14.23 5.24 4.73
C TYR A 43 15.58 4.55 5.00
N ILE A 44 15.59 3.48 5.79
CA ILE A 44 16.82 2.70 6.06
C ILE A 44 17.39 2.14 4.77
N ALA A 45 16.55 1.55 3.92
CA ALA A 45 16.99 1.05 2.62
C ALA A 45 17.55 2.17 1.73
N SER A 46 16.95 3.38 1.73
CA SER A 46 17.51 4.55 1.03
C SER A 46 18.88 4.97 1.59
N LYS A 47 18.99 5.07 2.92
CA LYS A 47 20.22 5.45 3.64
C LYS A 47 21.38 4.46 3.38
N LEU A 48 21.05 3.18 3.24
CA LEU A 48 22.00 2.11 2.91
C LEU A 48 22.28 2.00 1.39
N ASN A 49 21.78 2.92 0.57
CA ASN A 49 21.94 2.96 -0.88
C ASN A 49 21.33 1.77 -1.63
N TYR A 50 20.31 1.10 -1.07
CA TYR A 50 19.53 0.12 -1.84
C TYR A 50 18.77 0.79 -2.98
N PHE A 51 18.22 1.98 -2.74
CA PHE A 51 17.62 2.83 -3.77
C PHE A 51 17.84 4.30 -3.41
N LYS A 52 17.64 5.20 -4.37
CA LYS A 52 17.76 6.64 -4.14
C LYS A 52 16.38 7.21 -3.86
N ASP A 53 16.23 7.84 -2.70
CA ASP A 53 15.05 8.62 -2.35
C ASP A 53 15.46 9.84 -1.52
N ALA A 54 15.35 11.02 -2.14
CA ALA A 54 15.68 12.30 -1.53
C ALA A 54 14.54 12.88 -0.70
N TYR A 55 13.41 12.17 -0.55
CA TYR A 55 12.17 12.69 0.02
C TYR A 55 11.74 11.93 1.27
N VAL A 56 11.99 10.62 1.35
CA VAL A 56 11.46 9.76 2.42
C VAL A 56 11.89 10.19 3.84
N HIS A 57 13.09 10.78 3.99
CA HIS A 57 13.56 11.31 5.28
C HIS A 57 12.68 12.45 5.81
N ARG A 58 11.95 13.16 4.93
CA ARG A 58 11.01 14.22 5.31
C ARG A 58 9.81 13.70 6.10
N PHE A 59 9.56 12.39 6.07
CA PHE A 59 8.40 11.74 6.65
C PHE A 59 8.73 10.87 7.86
N ILE A 60 9.98 10.86 8.33
CA ILE A 60 10.39 10.17 9.56
C ILE A 60 9.93 11.00 10.77
N LEU A 61 9.17 10.36 11.67
CA LEU A 61 8.52 11.03 12.80
C LEU A 61 9.36 11.05 14.08
N GLY A 62 10.38 10.19 14.20
CA GLY A 62 11.24 10.04 15.38
C GLY A 62 12.69 10.44 15.16
N ASP A 63 13.45 10.53 16.24
CA ASP A 63 14.90 10.80 16.18
C ASP A 63 15.65 9.60 15.57
N ASP A 64 16.53 9.89 14.60
CA ASP A 64 17.26 8.97 13.71
C ASP A 64 18.24 7.98 14.39
N CYS A 65 18.11 7.78 15.70
CA CYS A 65 19.07 7.12 16.55
C CYS A 65 18.87 5.59 16.51
N ASN A 66 19.64 4.89 15.67
CA ASN A 66 19.83 3.43 15.66
C ASN A 66 18.71 2.56 15.05
N LEU A 67 18.01 3.03 14.02
CA LEU A 67 17.15 2.14 13.22
C LEU A 67 18.00 1.16 12.39
N ARG A 68 18.07 -0.11 12.84
CA ARG A 68 18.65 -1.23 12.08
C ARG A 68 17.53 -2.19 11.64
N ARG A 69 17.70 -2.77 10.46
CA ARG A 69 16.88 -3.88 9.94
C ARG A 69 17.79 -5.01 9.49
N ASP A 70 17.27 -6.22 9.53
CA ASP A 70 18.00 -7.38 9.03
C ASP A 70 18.15 -7.29 7.50
N PRO A 71 19.26 -7.76 6.92
CA PRO A 71 19.55 -7.57 5.49
C PRO A 71 18.46 -8.12 4.56
N GLU A 72 17.80 -9.22 4.92
CA GLU A 72 16.68 -9.79 4.17
C GLU A 72 15.47 -8.86 4.10
N ILE A 73 15.23 -8.07 5.16
CA ILE A 73 14.16 -7.06 5.19
C ILE A 73 14.53 -5.90 4.26
N SER A 74 15.76 -5.38 4.34
CA SER A 74 16.25 -4.32 3.45
C SER A 74 16.18 -4.73 1.98
N ARG A 75 16.64 -5.96 1.66
CA ARG A 75 16.55 -6.55 0.31
C ARG A 75 15.11 -6.75 -0.15
N GLY A 76 14.22 -7.20 0.74
CA GLY A 76 12.80 -7.36 0.43
C GLY A 76 12.11 -6.03 0.12
N TYR A 77 12.38 -4.99 0.92
CA TYR A 77 11.87 -3.64 0.63
C TYR A 77 12.44 -3.06 -0.66
N TRP A 78 13.73 -3.26 -0.92
CA TRP A 78 14.31 -2.87 -2.21
C TRP A 78 13.60 -3.54 -3.38
N ALA A 79 13.41 -4.86 -3.32
CA ALA A 79 12.75 -5.62 -4.36
C ALA A 79 11.31 -5.14 -4.58
N ARG A 80 10.57 -4.89 -3.49
CA ARG A 80 9.22 -4.28 -3.49
C ARG A 80 9.22 -2.93 -4.21
N ILE A 81 10.12 -2.01 -3.87
CA ILE A 81 10.18 -0.65 -4.43
C ILE A 81 10.53 -0.67 -5.92
N VAL A 82 11.57 -1.42 -6.29
CA VAL A 82 11.96 -1.60 -7.70
C VAL A 82 10.82 -2.21 -8.47
N ALA A 83 10.11 -3.16 -7.85
CA ALA A 83 9.05 -3.85 -8.55
C ALA A 83 7.83 -2.96 -8.82
N VAL A 84 7.37 -2.20 -7.81
CA VAL A 84 6.33 -1.19 -7.98
C VAL A 84 6.73 -0.18 -9.06
N LYS A 85 7.97 0.33 -8.99
CA LYS A 85 8.47 1.34 -9.94
C LYS A 85 8.48 0.83 -11.37
N ALA A 86 8.89 -0.41 -11.61
CA ALA A 86 8.91 -0.99 -12.95
C ALA A 86 7.50 -1.08 -13.56
N VAL A 87 6.49 -1.46 -12.78
CA VAL A 87 5.10 -1.49 -13.25
C VAL A 87 4.61 -0.09 -13.58
N VAL A 88 4.90 0.88 -12.71
CA VAL A 88 4.57 2.29 -12.94
C VAL A 88 5.24 2.78 -14.22
N ASP A 89 6.53 2.53 -14.41
CA ASP A 89 7.25 2.96 -15.63
C ASP A 89 6.70 2.33 -16.90
N ALA A 90 6.33 1.05 -16.86
CA ALA A 90 5.71 0.37 -17.98
C ALA A 90 4.32 0.94 -18.30
N PHE A 91 3.53 1.27 -17.28
CA PHE A 91 2.25 1.96 -17.46
C PHE A 91 2.45 3.35 -18.09
N LEU A 92 3.38 4.16 -17.57
CA LEU A 92 3.68 5.49 -18.11
C LEU A 92 4.19 5.43 -19.55
N LYS A 93 4.98 4.41 -19.89
CA LYS A 93 5.49 4.17 -21.25
C LYS A 93 4.39 3.76 -22.22
N ALA A 94 3.47 2.91 -21.80
CA ALA A 94 2.38 2.42 -22.65
C ALA A 94 1.31 3.48 -22.93
N PHE A 95 1.15 4.45 -22.02
CA PHE A 95 0.19 5.53 -22.15
C PHE A 95 0.92 6.88 -22.15
N PRO A 96 1.60 7.28 -23.24
CA PRO A 96 2.42 8.50 -23.27
C PRO A 96 1.61 9.80 -23.11
N GLU A 97 0.30 9.75 -23.32
CA GLU A 97 -0.63 10.88 -23.19
C GLU A 97 -1.07 11.12 -21.72
N LYS A 98 -2.27 11.69 -21.52
CA LYS A 98 -2.86 11.92 -20.20
C LYS A 98 -3.19 10.59 -19.52
N ARG A 99 -2.57 10.36 -18.36
CA ARG A 99 -2.78 9.18 -17.49
C ARG A 99 -2.85 9.58 -16.03
N GLN A 100 -3.47 8.74 -15.23
CA GLN A 100 -3.71 8.98 -13.81
C GLN A 100 -3.13 7.84 -12.98
N ILE A 101 -2.67 8.17 -11.78
CA ILE A 101 -2.30 7.19 -10.77
C ILE A 101 -3.13 7.48 -9.52
N ILE A 102 -3.69 6.43 -8.93
CA ILE A 102 -4.42 6.48 -7.66
C ILE A 102 -3.73 5.50 -6.71
N ASN A 103 -2.99 6.02 -5.73
CA ASN A 103 -2.31 5.24 -4.71
C ASN A 103 -3.22 5.10 -3.48
N LEU A 104 -3.73 3.89 -3.27
CA LEU A 104 -4.68 3.52 -2.21
C LEU A 104 -3.89 3.07 -0.99
N GLY A 105 -4.19 3.62 0.19
CA GLY A 105 -3.40 3.40 1.40
C GLY A 105 -1.95 3.87 1.21
N ALA A 106 -1.78 5.06 0.64
CA ALA A 106 -0.48 5.56 0.19
C ALA A 106 0.51 5.79 1.33
N GLY A 107 0.03 5.98 2.56
CA GLY A 107 0.86 6.34 3.70
C GLY A 107 1.76 7.54 3.38
N PHE A 108 3.02 7.47 3.78
CA PHE A 108 4.05 8.44 3.45
C PHE A 108 4.87 8.08 2.20
N ASP A 109 4.27 7.39 1.23
CA ASP A 109 4.94 7.10 -0.03
C ASP A 109 5.41 8.38 -0.75
N THR A 110 6.53 8.27 -1.44
CA THR A 110 7.26 9.38 -2.07
C THR A 110 7.28 9.31 -3.59
N LEU A 111 6.57 8.36 -4.19
CA LEU A 111 6.63 8.08 -5.62
C LEU A 111 6.28 9.31 -6.46
N TYR A 112 5.32 10.15 -6.04
CA TYR A 112 5.00 11.40 -6.73
C TYR A 112 6.25 12.27 -6.97
N TRP A 113 7.01 12.57 -5.91
CA TRP A 113 8.20 13.43 -6.02
C TRP A 113 9.31 12.75 -6.82
N ARG A 114 9.50 11.44 -6.66
CA ARG A 114 10.47 10.68 -7.47
C ARG A 114 10.12 10.70 -8.97
N LEU A 115 8.83 10.60 -9.32
CA LEU A 115 8.37 10.71 -10.70
C LEU A 115 8.56 12.13 -11.26
N LYS A 116 8.36 13.16 -10.44
CA LYS A 116 8.64 14.55 -10.82
C LYS A 116 10.13 14.83 -11.04
N GLU A 117 11.02 14.26 -10.21
CA GLU A 117 12.47 14.32 -10.41
C GLU A 117 12.88 13.70 -11.76
N GLU A 118 12.18 12.66 -12.19
CA GLU A 118 12.35 12.00 -13.50
C GLU A 118 11.58 12.70 -14.66
N GLU A 119 11.05 13.91 -14.43
CA GLU A 119 10.28 14.71 -15.38
C GLU A 119 9.03 14.00 -15.93
N LYS A 120 8.50 13.01 -15.20
CA LYS A 120 7.27 12.29 -15.59
C LYS A 120 6.07 13.17 -15.29
N GLN A 121 5.33 13.52 -16.33
CA GLN A 121 4.06 14.23 -16.20
C GLN A 121 2.89 13.25 -16.08
N LEU A 122 1.92 13.63 -15.25
CA LEU A 122 0.66 12.93 -15.02
C LEU A 122 -0.49 13.92 -15.17
N TYR A 123 -1.66 13.41 -15.56
CA TYR A 123 -2.86 14.23 -15.50
C TYR A 123 -3.27 14.45 -14.04
N ARG A 124 -3.34 13.36 -13.26
CA ARG A 124 -3.59 13.39 -11.81
C ARG A 124 -2.79 12.29 -11.11
N TYR A 125 -2.19 12.62 -9.98
CA TYR A 125 -1.65 11.68 -9.00
C TYR A 125 -2.44 11.87 -7.71
N VAL A 126 -3.27 10.88 -7.37
CA VAL A 126 -4.13 10.92 -6.19
C VAL A 126 -3.60 9.92 -5.17
N GLU A 127 -3.40 10.38 -3.95
CA GLU A 127 -3.12 9.53 -2.79
C GLU A 127 -4.33 9.51 -1.87
N VAL A 128 -4.69 8.32 -1.41
CA VAL A 128 -5.80 8.11 -0.50
C VAL A 128 -5.32 7.34 0.70
N ASP A 129 -5.66 7.81 1.90
CA ASP A 129 -5.41 7.12 3.16
C ASP A 129 -6.43 7.57 4.22
N PHE A 130 -6.38 7.02 5.42
CA PHE A 130 -7.17 7.54 6.54
C PHE A 130 -6.87 9.03 6.77
N SER A 131 -7.90 9.80 7.12
CA SER A 131 -7.78 11.26 7.35
C SER A 131 -6.72 11.62 8.40
N SER A 132 -6.49 10.75 9.38
CA SER A 132 -5.42 10.90 10.37
C SER A 132 -4.00 10.79 9.77
N VAL A 133 -3.82 9.93 8.77
CA VAL A 133 -2.55 9.71 8.06
C VAL A 133 -2.32 10.85 7.07
N THR A 134 -3.33 11.21 6.28
CA THR A 134 -3.22 12.33 5.32
C THR A 134 -2.96 13.65 6.03
N ALA A 135 -3.66 13.94 7.13
CA ALA A 135 -3.39 15.13 7.95
C ALA A 135 -1.95 15.16 8.49
N LYS A 136 -1.39 14.01 8.90
CA LYS A 136 0.04 13.91 9.27
C LYS A 136 0.95 14.20 8.08
N LYS A 137 0.66 13.64 6.90
CA LYS A 137 1.45 13.85 5.68
C LYS A 137 1.45 15.32 5.26
N ILE A 138 0.30 15.99 5.27
CA ILE A 138 0.16 17.44 5.00
C ILE A 138 1.07 18.25 5.93
N ARG A 139 1.02 17.97 7.24
CA ARG A 139 1.91 18.64 8.20
C ARG A 139 3.39 18.43 7.89
N GLN A 140 3.81 17.22 7.50
CA GLN A 140 5.20 16.96 7.13
C GLN A 140 5.63 17.67 5.83
N MET A 141 4.74 17.72 4.83
CA MET A 141 5.00 18.42 3.57
C MET A 141 5.21 19.91 3.78
N ARG A 142 4.39 20.54 4.64
CA ARG A 142 4.47 21.98 4.94
C ARG A 142 5.65 22.37 5.84
N ARG A 143 6.23 21.44 6.60
CA ARG A 143 7.40 21.75 7.44
C ARG A 143 8.54 22.27 6.56
N PRO A 144 9.22 23.36 6.95
CA PRO A 144 10.45 23.78 6.28
C PRO A 144 11.49 22.65 6.31
N GLY A 145 12.12 22.39 5.17
CA GLY A 145 13.12 21.34 5.04
C GLY A 145 13.59 21.18 3.61
N SER A 146 14.70 20.46 3.42
CA SER A 146 15.25 20.14 2.11
C SER A 146 15.00 18.66 1.77
N PRO A 147 14.48 18.34 0.58
CA PRO A 147 14.01 19.25 -0.47
C PRO A 147 12.66 19.89 -0.10
N ASN A 148 12.33 21.04 -0.69
CA ASN A 148 11.02 21.66 -0.50
C ASN A 148 9.95 20.88 -1.28
N LEU A 149 9.13 20.12 -0.56
CA LEU A 149 8.11 19.25 -1.16
C LEU A 149 6.98 20.04 -1.84
N VAL A 150 6.63 21.19 -1.29
CA VAL A 150 5.53 22.04 -1.77
C VAL A 150 5.87 22.72 -3.09
N SER A 151 7.14 23.09 -3.29
CA SER A 151 7.57 23.74 -4.54
C SER A 151 7.56 22.82 -5.76
N MET A 152 7.32 21.51 -5.58
CA MET A 152 7.25 20.54 -6.67
C MET A 152 5.82 20.30 -7.19
N PHE A 153 4.81 20.92 -6.56
CA PHE A 153 3.45 20.90 -7.08
C PHE A 153 3.29 21.83 -8.29
N SER A 154 2.34 21.50 -9.17
CA SER A 154 2.03 22.35 -10.32
C SER A 154 1.24 23.60 -9.95
N GLU A 155 0.54 23.59 -8.81
CA GLU A 155 -0.22 24.72 -8.29
C GLU A 155 0.01 24.88 -6.77
N GLU A 156 -0.33 26.06 -6.26
CA GLU A 156 -0.33 26.33 -4.81
C GLU A 156 -1.28 25.38 -4.06
N PRO A 157 -0.82 24.69 -3.00
CA PRO A 157 -1.61 23.68 -2.32
C PRO A 157 -2.78 24.29 -1.52
N LYS A 158 -4.00 23.87 -1.86
CA LYS A 158 -5.23 24.21 -1.15
C LYS A 158 -5.64 23.08 -0.24
N GLU A 159 -5.73 23.38 1.06
CA GLU A 159 -6.14 22.42 2.09
C GLU A 159 -7.64 22.52 2.34
N VAL A 160 -8.30 21.36 2.45
CA VAL A 160 -9.73 21.23 2.72
C VAL A 160 -9.92 20.28 3.90
N GLU A 161 -10.78 20.64 4.86
CA GLU A 161 -11.15 19.79 6.02
C GLU A 161 -9.96 19.27 6.87
N HIS A 162 -8.78 19.88 6.79
CA HIS A 162 -7.55 19.48 7.49
C HIS A 162 -7.01 18.07 7.18
N SER A 163 -7.62 17.36 6.23
CA SER A 163 -7.19 16.03 5.79
C SER A 163 -6.93 15.93 4.29
N ASP A 164 -7.36 16.94 3.52
CA ASP A 164 -7.28 16.92 2.06
C ASP A 164 -6.39 18.06 1.57
N LEU A 165 -5.63 17.80 0.50
CA LEU A 165 -4.75 18.76 -0.14
C LEU A 165 -4.81 18.59 -1.65
N HIS A 166 -5.11 19.68 -2.35
CA HIS A 166 -5.18 19.73 -3.82
C HIS A 166 -4.15 20.75 -4.33
N ALA A 167 -3.28 20.33 -5.24
CA ALA A 167 -2.16 21.13 -5.73
C ALA A 167 -1.92 20.92 -7.24
N GLY A 168 -2.99 21.08 -8.03
CA GLY A 168 -2.98 20.94 -9.48
C GLY A 168 -3.01 19.48 -9.93
N ASP A 169 -1.84 18.89 -10.15
CA ASP A 169 -1.67 17.50 -10.60
C ASP A 169 -1.48 16.50 -9.46
N TYR A 170 -1.32 16.98 -8.22
CA TYR A 170 -1.25 16.16 -7.01
C TYR A 170 -2.47 16.40 -6.11
N HIS A 171 -3.05 15.29 -5.64
CA HIS A 171 -4.13 15.28 -4.65
C HIS A 171 -3.83 14.28 -3.55
N LEU A 172 -4.10 14.68 -2.31
CA LEU A 172 -4.06 13.82 -1.15
C LEU A 172 -5.41 13.96 -0.45
N VAL A 173 -6.15 12.85 -0.30
CA VAL A 173 -7.50 12.88 0.26
C VAL A 173 -7.68 11.86 1.38
N GLY A 174 -8.28 12.30 2.49
CA GLY A 174 -8.61 11.44 3.62
C GLY A 174 -9.90 10.67 3.36
N ALA A 175 -9.84 9.35 3.24
CA ALA A 175 -11.01 8.49 3.10
C ALA A 175 -10.78 7.09 3.68
N ASP A 176 -11.81 6.52 4.32
CA ASP A 176 -11.82 5.08 4.62
C ASP A 176 -12.17 4.27 3.36
N LEU A 177 -11.21 3.50 2.85
CA LEU A 177 -11.39 2.66 1.65
C LEU A 177 -12.51 1.61 1.80
N ARG A 178 -12.92 1.30 3.04
CA ARG A 178 -14.05 0.40 3.34
C ARG A 178 -15.41 1.09 3.11
N GLN A 179 -15.44 2.41 3.08
CA GLN A 179 -16.62 3.25 2.85
C GLN A 179 -16.64 3.77 1.41
N LEU A 180 -17.13 2.94 0.47
CA LEU A 180 -17.04 3.24 -0.96
C LEU A 180 -17.72 4.54 -1.40
N ASN A 181 -18.78 4.97 -0.72
CA ASN A 181 -19.46 6.23 -1.05
C ASN A 181 -18.57 7.43 -0.72
N GLU A 182 -18.02 7.47 0.50
CA GLU A 182 -17.05 8.48 0.93
C GLU A 182 -15.83 8.50 0.01
N PHE A 183 -15.27 7.32 -0.27
CA PHE A 183 -14.15 7.19 -1.20
C PHE A 183 -14.48 7.76 -2.58
N LYS A 184 -15.67 7.47 -3.12
CA LYS A 184 -16.10 7.99 -4.43
C LYS A 184 -16.26 9.51 -4.42
N GLU A 185 -16.85 10.08 -3.38
CA GLU A 185 -17.00 11.53 -3.22
C GLU A 185 -15.63 12.22 -3.17
N LYS A 186 -14.66 11.66 -2.44
CA LYS A 186 -13.28 12.17 -2.40
C LYS A 186 -12.55 12.01 -3.74
N LEU A 187 -12.82 10.97 -4.52
CA LEU A 187 -12.28 10.87 -5.88
C LEU A 187 -12.88 11.95 -6.82
N ASP A 188 -14.17 12.28 -6.66
CA ASP A 188 -14.83 13.30 -7.47
C ASP A 188 -14.32 14.72 -7.19
N SER A 189 -13.76 14.99 -6.00
CA SER A 189 -13.11 16.27 -5.70
C SER A 189 -11.70 16.42 -6.29
N CYS A 190 -11.12 15.35 -6.85
CA CYS A 190 -9.77 15.33 -7.43
C CYS A 190 -9.71 15.66 -8.93
N ASP A 191 -10.83 16.11 -9.53
CA ASP A 191 -10.91 16.43 -10.97
C ASP A 191 -10.35 15.30 -11.87
N LEU A 192 -10.70 14.07 -11.52
CA LEU A 192 -10.33 12.86 -12.27
C LEU A 192 -11.16 12.77 -13.56
N ASN A 193 -10.52 12.30 -14.62
CA ASN A 193 -11.19 11.90 -15.84
C ASN A 193 -11.29 10.37 -15.88
N TYR A 194 -12.50 9.84 -15.62
CA TYR A 194 -12.80 8.41 -15.56
C TYR A 194 -12.63 7.66 -16.90
N LYS A 195 -12.41 8.38 -18.02
CA LYS A 195 -12.12 7.79 -19.33
C LYS A 195 -10.63 7.54 -19.56
N LEU A 196 -9.76 8.28 -18.86
CA LEU A 196 -8.31 8.17 -19.03
C LEU A 196 -7.77 6.87 -18.45
N PRO A 197 -6.64 6.36 -18.98
CA PRO A 197 -5.88 5.28 -18.36
C PRO A 197 -5.55 5.62 -16.91
N THR A 198 -5.96 4.75 -15.98
CA THR A 198 -5.80 4.95 -14.55
C THR A 198 -5.19 3.71 -13.91
N LEU A 199 -4.03 3.89 -13.28
CA LEU A 199 -3.36 2.85 -12.51
C LEU A 199 -3.68 3.02 -11.02
N PHE A 200 -4.32 2.02 -10.44
CA PHE A 200 -4.47 1.88 -8.99
C PHE A 200 -3.28 1.15 -8.41
N ILE A 201 -2.79 1.60 -7.26
CA ILE A 201 -1.73 0.94 -6.50
C ILE A 201 -2.27 0.65 -5.11
N ALA A 202 -2.16 -0.61 -4.66
CA ALA A 202 -2.43 -1.03 -3.29
C ALA A 202 -1.19 -1.79 -2.79
N GLU A 203 -0.35 -1.12 -2.03
CA GLU A 203 0.96 -1.62 -1.61
C GLU A 203 0.94 -2.02 -0.12
N CYS A 204 0.60 -3.28 0.15
CA CYS A 204 0.23 -3.85 1.45
C CYS A 204 -0.99 -3.15 2.06
N VAL A 205 -2.14 -3.21 1.38
CA VAL A 205 -3.35 -2.48 1.81
C VAL A 205 -4.58 -3.36 1.89
N LEU A 206 -4.88 -4.15 0.85
CA LEU A 206 -6.13 -4.90 0.79
C LEU A 206 -6.23 -5.98 1.89
N VAL A 207 -5.09 -6.51 2.35
CA VAL A 207 -4.99 -7.48 3.45
C VAL A 207 -5.50 -6.94 4.80
N TYR A 208 -5.47 -5.61 5.03
CA TYR A 208 -5.91 -4.97 6.28
C TYR A 208 -7.43 -4.78 6.37
N MET A 209 -8.18 -5.04 5.31
CA MET A 209 -9.64 -4.96 5.30
C MET A 209 -10.27 -6.32 5.00
N GLY A 210 -11.56 -6.47 5.31
CA GLY A 210 -12.27 -7.72 5.04
C GLY A 210 -12.26 -8.05 3.54
N THR A 211 -12.31 -9.34 3.20
CA THR A 211 -12.38 -9.79 1.81
C THR A 211 -13.58 -9.18 1.07
N SER A 212 -14.76 -9.12 1.72
CA SER A 212 -15.94 -8.47 1.14
C SER A 212 -15.75 -6.98 0.84
N GLN A 213 -15.04 -6.24 1.70
CA GLN A 213 -14.78 -4.81 1.53
C GLN A 213 -13.78 -4.56 0.40
N SER A 214 -12.68 -5.32 0.38
CA SER A 214 -11.68 -5.24 -0.68
C SER A 214 -12.23 -5.71 -2.03
N ASP A 215 -13.08 -6.73 -2.07
CA ASP A 215 -13.78 -7.16 -3.28
C ASP A 215 -14.70 -6.04 -3.81
N ALA A 216 -15.46 -5.39 -2.92
CA ALA A 216 -16.31 -4.27 -3.30
C ALA A 216 -15.48 -3.11 -3.89
N LEU A 217 -14.32 -2.79 -3.32
CA LEU A 217 -13.36 -1.81 -3.83
C LEU A 217 -12.81 -2.20 -5.21
N LEU A 218 -12.33 -3.43 -5.37
CA LEU A 218 -11.82 -3.94 -6.65
C LEU A 218 -12.87 -3.86 -7.76
N SER A 219 -14.09 -4.29 -7.44
CA SER A 219 -15.24 -4.21 -8.35
C SER A 219 -15.62 -2.75 -8.67
N ALA A 220 -15.51 -1.84 -7.70
CA ALA A 220 -15.82 -0.43 -7.89
C ALA A 220 -14.84 0.25 -8.86
N CYS A 221 -13.53 -0.01 -8.73
CA CYS A 221 -12.51 0.47 -9.67
C CYS A 221 -12.84 0.07 -11.11
N VAL A 222 -13.25 -1.18 -11.33
CA VAL A 222 -13.66 -1.67 -12.66
C VAL A 222 -14.93 -0.99 -13.15
N ARG A 223 -15.92 -0.74 -12.28
CA ARG A 223 -17.17 -0.07 -12.67
C ARG A 223 -16.96 1.40 -13.03
N TRP A 224 -16.18 2.13 -12.24
CA TRP A 224 -16.06 3.58 -12.38
C TRP A 224 -15.13 4.04 -13.50
N PHE A 225 -14.08 3.28 -13.82
CA PHE A 225 -13.05 3.71 -14.79
C PHE A 225 -13.13 2.91 -16.07
N GLU A 226 -13.13 3.58 -17.23
CA GLU A 226 -13.17 2.91 -18.54
C GLU A 226 -11.89 2.12 -18.81
N ASN A 227 -10.73 2.68 -18.47
CA ASN A 227 -9.40 2.09 -18.66
C ASN A 227 -8.66 1.94 -17.33
N ALA A 228 -8.96 0.86 -16.60
CA ALA A 228 -8.39 0.60 -15.28
C ALA A 228 -7.27 -0.46 -15.31
N PHE A 229 -6.23 -0.17 -14.54
CA PHE A 229 -5.11 -1.07 -14.23
C PHE A 229 -4.94 -1.14 -12.71
N PHE A 230 -4.56 -2.28 -12.18
CA PHE A 230 -4.35 -2.46 -10.75
C PHE A 230 -3.01 -3.10 -10.48
N LEU A 231 -2.30 -2.55 -9.51
CA LEU A 231 -1.11 -3.10 -8.92
C LEU A 231 -1.38 -3.41 -7.45
N ASN A 232 -1.39 -4.69 -7.09
CA ASN A 232 -1.48 -5.12 -5.69
C ASN A 232 -0.17 -5.77 -5.28
N TYR A 233 0.36 -5.38 -4.13
CA TYR A 233 1.47 -6.06 -3.48
C TYR A 233 1.04 -6.43 -2.07
N GLU A 234 1.00 -7.71 -1.74
CA GLU A 234 0.66 -8.16 -0.38
C GLU A 234 1.13 -9.60 -0.15
N GLN A 235 0.77 -10.17 1.00
CA GLN A 235 1.13 -11.52 1.37
C GLN A 235 0.50 -12.58 0.46
N VAL A 236 1.16 -13.73 0.37
CA VAL A 236 0.68 -14.94 -0.30
C VAL A 236 1.24 -16.18 0.39
N ASN A 237 0.73 -17.37 0.07
CA ASN A 237 1.24 -18.65 0.55
C ASN A 237 1.23 -18.78 2.09
N ILE A 238 0.29 -18.12 2.75
CA ILE A 238 0.25 -18.00 4.23
C ILE A 238 -0.11 -19.30 4.97
N GLY A 239 -0.38 -20.39 4.25
CA GLY A 239 -0.83 -21.66 4.81
C GLY A 239 0.28 -22.56 5.37
N ASP A 240 1.55 -22.31 5.03
CA ASP A 240 2.68 -23.12 5.49
C ASP A 240 3.17 -22.72 6.89
N THR A 241 4.25 -23.36 7.36
CA THR A 241 4.83 -23.07 8.69
C THR A 241 5.37 -21.65 8.80
N PHE A 242 6.04 -21.14 7.76
CA PHE A 242 6.59 -19.79 7.75
C PHE A 242 5.46 -18.75 7.73
N GLY A 243 4.44 -18.93 6.89
CA GLY A 243 3.25 -18.10 6.84
C GLY A 243 2.53 -18.01 8.19
N LYS A 244 2.37 -19.13 8.89
CA LYS A 244 1.79 -19.14 10.25
C LYS A 244 2.62 -18.37 11.26
N ILE A 245 3.95 -18.51 11.23
CA ILE A 245 4.87 -17.75 12.10
C ILE A 245 4.77 -16.25 11.78
N MET A 246 4.77 -15.89 10.50
CA MET A 246 4.65 -14.51 10.05
C MET A 246 3.34 -13.86 10.56
N VAL A 247 2.21 -14.55 10.38
CA VAL A 247 0.90 -14.08 10.86
C VAL A 247 0.88 -13.98 12.38
N SER A 248 1.44 -14.95 13.09
CA SER A 248 1.57 -14.90 14.56
C SER A 248 2.39 -13.70 15.04
N ASN A 249 3.49 -13.38 14.34
CA ASN A 249 4.33 -12.23 14.66
C ASN A 249 3.59 -10.89 14.46
N LEU A 250 2.76 -10.79 13.42
CA LEU A 250 1.93 -9.61 13.17
C LEU A 250 0.83 -9.46 14.23
N HIS A 251 0.14 -10.54 14.58
CA HIS A 251 -0.83 -10.54 15.67
C HIS A 251 -0.20 -10.17 17.02
N GLY A 252 1.01 -10.65 17.30
CA GLY A 252 1.77 -10.27 18.50
C GLY A 252 2.08 -8.77 18.60
N ARG A 253 2.04 -8.04 17.47
CA ARG A 253 2.17 -6.58 17.39
C ARG A 253 0.82 -5.84 17.36
N GLY A 254 -0.29 -6.55 17.50
CA GLY A 254 -1.64 -6.01 17.42
C GLY A 254 -2.12 -5.72 15.99
N ILE A 255 -1.44 -6.27 14.97
CA ILE A 255 -1.83 -6.12 13.56
C ILE A 255 -2.73 -7.30 13.18
N ILE A 256 -4.00 -7.00 12.92
CA ILE A 256 -4.98 -7.97 12.45
C ILE A 256 -5.06 -7.91 10.93
N LEU A 257 -5.19 -9.06 10.28
CA LEU A 257 -5.27 -9.20 8.83
C LEU A 257 -6.63 -9.80 8.40
N PRO A 258 -7.72 -9.02 8.36
CA PRO A 258 -9.04 -9.54 8.00
C PRO A 258 -9.11 -10.11 6.58
N GLY A 259 -8.23 -9.64 5.69
CA GLY A 259 -8.14 -10.08 4.29
C GLY A 259 -7.28 -11.33 4.09
N LEU A 260 -6.70 -11.91 5.14
CA LEU A 260 -5.71 -12.99 5.05
C LEU A 260 -6.21 -14.23 4.28
N VAL A 261 -7.51 -14.48 4.27
CA VAL A 261 -8.12 -15.59 3.51
C VAL A 261 -7.82 -15.48 2.01
N ALA A 262 -7.70 -14.25 1.48
CA ALA A 262 -7.35 -14.03 0.07
C ALA A 262 -5.87 -14.34 -0.25
N CYS A 263 -5.02 -14.46 0.78
CA CYS A 263 -3.57 -14.66 0.66
C CYS A 263 -3.16 -16.14 0.70
N GLU A 264 -4.10 -17.09 0.52
CA GLU A 264 -3.83 -18.53 0.61
C GLU A 264 -2.74 -18.99 -0.36
N ASN A 265 -2.84 -18.58 -1.63
CA ASN A 265 -1.92 -18.93 -2.72
C ASN A 265 -2.11 -17.98 -3.91
N LEU A 266 -1.25 -18.08 -4.93
CA LEU A 266 -1.31 -17.23 -6.13
C LEU A 266 -2.63 -17.39 -6.89
N ASP A 267 -3.21 -18.59 -6.92
CA ASP A 267 -4.48 -18.82 -7.61
C ASP A 267 -5.66 -18.14 -6.88
N ALA A 268 -5.62 -18.07 -5.55
CA ALA A 268 -6.61 -17.34 -4.75
C ALA A 268 -6.55 -15.83 -5.08
N GLN A 269 -5.35 -15.26 -5.12
CA GLN A 269 -5.14 -13.87 -5.55
C GLN A 269 -5.66 -13.65 -6.98
N LYS A 270 -5.34 -14.55 -7.91
CA LYS A 270 -5.81 -14.46 -9.29
C LYS A 270 -7.34 -14.52 -9.39
N ARG A 271 -7.98 -15.47 -8.69
CA ARG A 271 -9.44 -15.63 -8.64
C ARG A 271 -10.13 -14.41 -8.05
N ARG A 272 -9.55 -13.80 -7.00
CA ARG A 272 -10.09 -12.58 -6.38
C ARG A 272 -10.21 -11.45 -7.40
N PHE A 273 -9.17 -11.19 -8.18
CA PHE A 273 -9.22 -10.13 -9.20
C PHE A 273 -10.18 -10.49 -10.34
N ILE A 274 -10.13 -11.73 -10.88
CA ILE A 274 -11.04 -12.16 -11.95
C ILE A 274 -12.51 -12.09 -11.51
N GLY A 275 -12.81 -12.56 -10.30
CA GLY A 275 -14.16 -12.53 -9.72
C GLY A 275 -14.72 -11.12 -9.54
N ASN A 276 -13.85 -10.11 -9.41
CA ASN A 276 -14.21 -8.70 -9.29
C ASN A 276 -14.13 -7.93 -10.64
N GLY A 277 -14.18 -8.64 -11.77
CA GLY A 277 -14.34 -8.05 -13.10
C GLY A 277 -13.05 -7.64 -13.81
N TRP A 278 -11.88 -7.96 -13.24
CA TRP A 278 -10.59 -7.77 -13.93
C TRP A 278 -10.38 -8.86 -14.97
N LYS A 279 -10.05 -8.50 -16.22
CA LYS A 279 -10.00 -9.45 -17.34
C LYS A 279 -8.65 -10.16 -17.47
N ASN A 280 -7.57 -9.40 -17.40
CA ASN A 280 -6.22 -9.93 -17.47
C ASN A 280 -5.59 -9.81 -16.09
N VAL A 281 -5.08 -10.91 -15.54
CA VAL A 281 -4.48 -10.94 -14.20
C VAL A 281 -3.21 -11.78 -14.25
N ILE A 282 -2.09 -11.13 -13.93
CA ILE A 282 -0.78 -11.75 -13.74
C ILE A 282 -0.48 -11.75 -12.26
N VAL A 283 -0.05 -12.89 -11.73
CA VAL A 283 0.36 -13.04 -10.33
C VAL A 283 1.72 -13.73 -10.30
N LYS A 284 2.67 -13.19 -9.53
CA LYS A 284 4.01 -13.76 -9.31
C LYS A 284 4.44 -13.56 -7.86
N THR A 285 5.21 -14.48 -7.31
CA THR A 285 5.84 -14.24 -6.00
C THR A 285 6.95 -13.21 -6.12
N MET A 286 7.32 -12.59 -5.00
CA MET A 286 8.49 -11.71 -4.97
C MET A 286 9.78 -12.47 -5.21
N TRP A 287 9.83 -13.77 -4.91
CA TRP A 287 10.99 -14.58 -5.19
C TRP A 287 11.19 -14.76 -6.70
N GLU A 288 10.10 -15.03 -7.43
CA GLU A 288 10.13 -15.07 -8.89
C GLU A 288 10.59 -13.72 -9.46
N ILE A 289 10.07 -12.61 -8.96
CA ILE A 289 10.47 -11.27 -9.42
C ILE A 289 11.94 -11.00 -9.12
N TYR A 290 12.38 -11.22 -7.89
CA TYR A 290 13.76 -10.98 -7.46
C TYR A 290 14.77 -11.84 -8.25
N GLY A 291 14.46 -13.12 -8.45
CA GLY A 291 15.38 -14.07 -9.07
C GLY A 291 15.32 -14.15 -10.60
N LYS A 292 14.21 -13.75 -11.23
CA LYS A 292 14.01 -13.94 -12.68
C LYS A 292 13.69 -12.69 -13.46
N GLU A 293 13.26 -11.61 -12.82
CA GLU A 293 12.69 -10.47 -13.51
C GLU A 293 13.53 -9.20 -13.30
N ILE A 294 14.02 -8.96 -12.08
CA ILE A 294 14.93 -7.84 -11.82
C ILE A 294 16.29 -8.12 -12.50
N PRO A 295 16.88 -7.18 -13.25
CA PRO A 295 18.17 -7.39 -13.91
C PRO A 295 19.29 -7.78 -12.94
N ASP A 296 20.07 -8.80 -13.29
CA ASP A 296 21.17 -9.34 -12.48
C ASP A 296 22.17 -8.28 -12.02
N ILE A 297 22.40 -7.25 -12.83
CA ILE A 297 23.30 -6.15 -12.48
C ILE A 297 22.81 -5.37 -11.25
N GLN A 298 21.49 -5.21 -11.12
CA GLN A 298 20.90 -4.53 -9.96
C GLN A 298 20.93 -5.42 -8.73
N VAL A 299 20.60 -6.71 -8.88
CA VAL A 299 20.68 -7.70 -7.79
C VAL A 299 22.12 -7.82 -7.28
N LYS A 300 23.10 -8.02 -8.16
CA LYS A 300 24.52 -8.10 -7.78
C LYS A 300 25.04 -6.82 -7.11
N ARG A 301 24.47 -5.66 -7.44
CA ARG A 301 24.81 -4.39 -6.77
C ARG A 301 24.31 -4.38 -5.33
N ILE A 302 23.05 -4.71 -5.10
CA ILE A 302 22.46 -4.66 -3.74
C ILE A 302 22.96 -5.79 -2.85
N GLU A 303 23.26 -6.97 -3.40
CA GLU A 303 23.83 -8.07 -2.62
C GLU A 303 25.24 -7.78 -2.07
N LYS A 304 25.92 -6.74 -2.59
CA LYS A 304 27.22 -6.27 -2.10
C LYS A 304 27.11 -5.22 -0.99
N LEU A 305 25.92 -4.65 -0.74
CA LEU A 305 25.75 -3.60 0.27
C LEU A 305 25.83 -4.16 1.69
N GLU A 306 25.22 -5.32 1.90
CA GLU A 306 25.19 -6.01 3.19
C GLU A 306 25.40 -7.51 2.99
N LEU A 307 26.16 -8.14 3.89
CA LEU A 307 26.32 -9.58 3.92
C LEU A 307 25.01 -10.24 4.35
N LEU A 308 24.60 -11.28 3.63
CA LEU A 308 23.46 -12.13 3.98
C LEU A 308 23.93 -13.59 3.94
N ASP A 309 24.16 -14.15 5.12
CA ASP A 309 24.63 -15.52 5.27
C ASP A 309 23.51 -16.54 4.98
N GLU A 310 22.28 -16.23 5.42
CA GLU A 310 21.12 -17.11 5.28
C GLU A 310 20.22 -16.73 4.10
N LYS A 311 20.63 -17.10 2.88
CA LYS A 311 19.82 -16.86 1.66
C LYS A 311 18.43 -17.51 1.71
N ILE A 312 18.27 -18.57 2.50
CA ILE A 312 17.01 -19.29 2.68
C ILE A 312 15.96 -18.39 3.35
N LEU A 313 16.36 -17.53 4.31
CA LEU A 313 15.44 -16.60 4.96
C LEU A 313 14.89 -15.59 3.96
N LEU A 314 15.74 -15.05 3.10
CA LEU A 314 15.30 -14.14 2.03
C LEU A 314 14.35 -14.86 1.06
N SER A 315 14.69 -16.08 0.61
CA SER A 315 13.78 -16.79 -0.31
C SER A 315 12.44 -17.10 0.35
N GLN A 316 12.44 -17.54 1.62
CA GLN A 316 11.20 -17.78 2.35
C GLN A 316 10.37 -16.51 2.49
N LEU A 317 10.99 -15.39 2.87
CA LEU A 317 10.32 -14.09 2.95
C LEU A 317 9.69 -13.70 1.61
N LEU A 318 10.45 -13.79 0.51
CA LEU A 318 9.98 -13.37 -0.81
C LEU A 318 8.97 -14.34 -1.46
N GLU A 319 8.94 -15.62 -1.07
CA GLU A 319 7.89 -16.55 -1.50
C GLU A 319 6.53 -16.27 -0.83
N HIS A 320 6.54 -15.50 0.27
CA HIS A 320 5.34 -15.16 1.03
C HIS A 320 4.78 -13.76 0.73
N TYR A 321 5.29 -13.11 -0.30
CA TYR A 321 4.72 -11.89 -0.88
C TYR A 321 4.53 -12.06 -2.38
N CYS A 322 3.49 -11.44 -2.93
CA CYS A 322 3.22 -11.47 -4.36
C CYS A 322 2.94 -10.10 -4.92
N PHE A 323 3.08 -10.01 -6.24
CA PHE A 323 2.53 -8.94 -7.04
C PHE A 323 1.36 -9.48 -7.87
N VAL A 324 0.26 -8.74 -7.86
CA VAL A 324 -0.83 -8.88 -8.83
C VAL A 324 -0.83 -7.66 -9.74
N ILE A 325 -0.78 -7.90 -11.05
CA ILE A 325 -1.00 -6.88 -12.06
C ILE A 325 -2.28 -7.25 -12.80
N ALA A 326 -3.27 -6.37 -12.74
CA ALA A 326 -4.57 -6.61 -13.36
C ALA A 326 -4.95 -5.50 -14.33
N SER A 327 -5.68 -5.84 -15.41
CA SER A 327 -6.27 -4.86 -16.32
C SER A 327 -7.71 -5.19 -16.67
N LYS A 328 -8.53 -4.14 -16.78
CA LYS A 328 -9.93 -4.22 -17.22
C LYS A 328 -10.06 -4.48 -18.73
N ASN A 329 -9.17 -3.89 -19.53
CA ASN A 329 -9.22 -3.95 -21.00
C ASN A 329 -8.13 -4.86 -21.57
N ALA A 330 -8.37 -5.39 -22.77
CA ALA A 330 -7.45 -6.28 -23.48
C ALA A 330 -6.08 -5.64 -23.76
N ARG A 331 -6.01 -4.30 -23.76
CA ARG A 331 -4.76 -3.54 -23.82
C ARG A 331 -4.06 -3.63 -22.46
N ALA A 332 -3.53 -4.81 -22.12
CA ALA A 332 -2.45 -4.90 -21.16
C ALA A 332 -1.28 -4.07 -21.72
N PHE A 333 -0.59 -3.29 -20.88
CA PHE A 333 0.71 -2.79 -21.29
C PHE A 333 1.67 -3.97 -21.27
N ASP A 334 2.49 -4.13 -22.31
CA ASP A 334 3.52 -5.17 -22.36
C ASP A 334 4.49 -4.95 -21.20
N PHE A 335 4.22 -5.63 -20.09
CA PHE A 335 5.08 -5.66 -18.93
C PHE A 335 5.89 -6.95 -18.96
N GLU A 336 6.97 -6.89 -19.73
CA GLU A 336 8.06 -7.83 -19.61
C GLU A 336 9.19 -7.13 -18.88
N TRP A 337 9.66 -7.74 -17.79
CA TRP A 337 10.91 -7.33 -17.18
C TRP A 337 12.01 -7.79 -18.11
N LYS A 338 12.41 -6.92 -19.04
CA LYS A 338 13.49 -7.24 -19.97
C LYS A 338 14.77 -7.42 -19.16
N LYS A 339 15.19 -8.68 -19.07
CA LYS A 339 16.45 -9.11 -18.46
C LYS A 339 17.67 -8.52 -19.14
#